data_AF-A0A1I8PUA2-F1
#
_entry.id   AF-A0A1I8PUA2-F1
#
_cell.length_a   1.000
_cell.length_b   1.000
_cell.length_c   1.000
_cell.angle_alpha   90.00
_cell.angle_beta   90.00
_cell.angle_gamma   90.00
#
_symmetry.space_group_name_H-M   'P 1'
#
loop_
_entity.id
_entity.type
_entity.pdbx_description
1 polymer ?
#
loop_
_entity_poly.entity_id
_entity_poly.type
_entity_poly.pdbx_seq_one_letter_code
_entity_poly.pdbx_strand_id
1 'polypeptide(L)'
;MLADVDVFLTNYTIVDPEIYQLWIEGFSSTEAVCYLKQKGFGHLMGVHIDLITSDVLDHYRTYSLIERLLHSPIKLIEQSCFQLEPETRDLIIEKYYSIDDAVAREILGKKLSSRYRKDLDEVAEKTGVKLKSCRRQFDNVKRIFKAVEELPGNITNNIKQLFNIPEELAKKYASIVFLACLRFETSKKKLQYLSFNDLFACSQAVMIYWTYTYQHSGPEYYDTEMDKEFLLDLRELRCLLDKEKEIKHLPKIETDFIRKSFS
;
A
#
# COMPACT_ATOMS: atom_id res chain seq x y z
N MET A 1 19.27 18.25 -30.55
CA MET A 1 17.85 18.64 -30.54
C MET A 1 17.67 19.55 -29.35
N LEU A 2 17.34 20.82 -29.58
CA LEU A 2 16.86 21.70 -28.52
C LEU A 2 15.52 21.11 -28.06
N ALA A 3 15.40 20.79 -26.78
CA ALA A 3 14.12 20.42 -26.21
C ALA A 3 13.19 21.63 -26.40
N ASP A 4 12.08 21.44 -27.10
CA ASP A 4 11.00 22.41 -27.10
C ASP A 4 10.56 22.60 -25.65
N VAL A 5 10.88 23.76 -25.09
CA VAL A 5 10.42 24.16 -23.77
C VAL A 5 9.00 24.68 -23.96
N ASP A 6 8.02 23.80 -23.84
CA ASP A 6 6.62 24.19 -23.72
C ASP A 6 6.44 24.93 -22.39
N VAL A 7 6.55 26.26 -22.43
CA VAL A 7 6.32 27.14 -21.29
C VAL A 7 4.81 27.30 -21.09
N PHE A 8 4.22 26.45 -20.26
CA PHE A 8 2.85 26.60 -19.79
C PHE A 8 2.83 27.46 -18.51
N LEU A 9 2.36 28.71 -18.62
CA LEU A 9 2.11 29.60 -17.49
C LEU A 9 0.66 29.41 -17.02
N THR A 10 0.45 28.49 -16.08
CA THR A 10 -0.79 28.41 -15.30
C THR A 10 -0.55 28.92 -13.89
N ASN A 11 -1.61 29.25 -13.15
CA ASN A 11 -1.48 29.48 -11.72
C ASN A 11 -1.08 28.17 -11.02
N TYR A 12 -0.37 28.28 -9.90
CA TYR A 12 -0.13 27.14 -9.02
C TYR A 12 -1.44 26.43 -8.70
N THR A 13 -1.44 25.11 -8.83
CA THR A 13 -2.60 24.30 -8.46
C THR A 13 -2.64 24.22 -6.94
N ILE A 14 -3.61 24.91 -6.34
CA ILE A 14 -3.82 24.89 -4.89
C ILE A 14 -4.52 23.58 -4.53
N VAL A 15 -3.96 22.86 -3.57
CA VAL A 15 -4.54 21.64 -3.01
C VAL A 15 -4.79 21.87 -1.54
N ASP A 16 -6.07 21.87 -1.16
CA ASP A 16 -6.48 21.93 0.24
C ASP A 16 -6.30 20.54 0.87
N PRO A 17 -5.44 20.37 1.88
CA PRO A 17 -5.17 19.07 2.48
C PRO A 17 -6.38 18.44 3.18
N GLU A 18 -7.30 19.23 3.76
CA GLU A 18 -8.50 18.71 4.44
C GLU A 18 -9.52 18.21 3.42
N ILE A 19 -9.76 18.98 2.35
CA ILE A 19 -10.64 18.56 1.25
C ILE A 19 -10.05 17.34 0.52
N TYR A 20 -8.72 17.32 0.33
CA TYR A 20 -8.04 16.18 -0.28
C TYR A 20 -8.17 14.92 0.58
N GLN A 21 -8.00 15.04 1.91
CA GLN A 21 -8.19 13.94 2.84
C GLN A 21 -9.61 13.36 2.76
N LEU A 22 -10.65 14.21 2.74
CA LEU A 22 -12.05 13.75 2.59
C LEU A 22 -12.26 13.02 1.26
N TRP A 23 -11.65 13.51 0.18
CA TRP A 23 -11.71 12.84 -1.12
C TRP A 23 -11.04 11.46 -1.10
N ILE A 24 -9.87 11.34 -0.45
CA ILE A 24 -9.12 10.08 -0.25
C ILE A 24 -9.87 9.08 0.63
N GLU A 25 -10.56 9.56 1.66
CA GLU A 25 -11.44 8.78 2.54
C GLU A 25 -12.72 8.34 1.83
N GLY A 26 -12.99 8.86 0.64
CA GLY A 26 -14.08 8.41 -0.22
C GLY A 26 -15.39 9.16 -0.02
N PHE A 27 -15.37 10.31 0.64
CA PHE A 27 -16.52 11.21 0.72
C PHE A 27 -16.85 11.77 -0.66
N SER A 28 -18.14 11.82 -1.01
CA SER A 28 -18.64 12.63 -2.12
C SER A 28 -18.48 14.12 -1.82
N SER A 29 -18.54 14.96 -2.85
CA SER A 29 -18.46 16.42 -2.68
C SER A 29 -19.56 16.93 -1.75
N THR A 30 -20.77 16.41 -1.87
CA THR A 30 -21.89 16.76 -0.98
C THR A 30 -21.62 16.38 0.47
N GLU A 31 -21.10 15.17 0.73
CA GLU A 31 -20.77 14.75 2.10
C GLU A 31 -19.61 15.59 2.68
N ALA A 32 -18.61 15.94 1.86
CA ALA A 32 -17.49 16.78 2.27
C ALA A 32 -17.95 18.21 2.64
N VAL A 33 -18.84 18.81 1.85
CA VAL A 33 -19.45 20.12 2.18
C VAL A 33 -20.20 20.05 3.51
N CYS A 34 -21.00 19.00 3.72
CA CYS A 34 -21.71 18.79 4.98
C CYS A 34 -20.74 18.64 6.17
N TYR A 35 -19.63 17.91 5.99
CA TYR A 35 -18.61 17.72 7.02
C TYR A 35 -17.93 19.04 7.38
N LEU A 36 -17.47 19.80 6.39
CA LEU A 36 -16.82 21.11 6.61
C LEU A 36 -17.76 22.10 7.30
N LYS A 37 -19.05 22.09 6.92
CA LYS A 37 -20.08 22.89 7.58
C LYS A 37 -20.24 22.52 9.05
N GLN A 38 -20.27 21.23 9.38
CA GLN A 38 -20.39 20.76 10.78
C GLN A 38 -19.18 21.13 11.63
N LYS A 39 -17.98 21.15 11.04
CA LYS A 39 -16.76 21.63 11.70
C LYS A 39 -16.71 23.15 11.91
N GLY A 40 -17.68 23.90 11.42
CA GLY A 40 -17.71 25.36 11.53
C GLY A 40 -16.78 26.07 10.55
N PHE A 41 -16.31 25.37 9.50
CA PHE A 41 -15.51 25.98 8.44
C PHE A 41 -16.33 27.09 7.77
N GLY A 42 -15.74 28.28 7.64
CA GLY A 42 -16.43 29.47 7.13
C GLY A 42 -17.38 30.18 8.11
N HIS A 43 -17.74 29.58 9.25
CA HIS A 43 -18.64 30.23 10.23
C HIS A 43 -17.96 31.39 10.95
N LEU A 44 -16.67 31.26 11.27
CA LEU A 44 -15.85 32.33 11.85
C LEU A 44 -15.60 33.50 10.88
N MET A 45 -15.76 33.27 9.56
CA MET A 45 -15.45 34.24 8.51
C MET A 45 -16.69 34.74 7.76
N GLY A 46 -17.90 34.33 8.16
CA GLY A 46 -19.15 34.74 7.52
C GLY A 46 -19.29 34.27 6.06
N VAL A 47 -18.57 33.22 5.66
CA VAL A 47 -18.55 32.74 4.28
C VAL A 47 -19.86 32.01 3.96
N HIS A 48 -20.48 32.37 2.82
CA HIS A 48 -21.72 31.74 2.38
C HIS A 48 -21.49 30.27 1.99
N ILE A 49 -22.42 29.38 2.36
CA ILE A 49 -22.31 27.93 2.11
C ILE A 49 -22.16 27.58 0.62
N ASP A 50 -22.73 28.40 -0.26
CA ASP A 50 -22.63 28.20 -1.70
C ASP A 50 -21.20 28.37 -2.22
N LEU A 51 -20.41 29.27 -1.59
CA LEU A 51 -19.00 29.46 -1.94
C LEU A 51 -18.18 28.24 -1.53
N ILE A 52 -18.41 27.70 -0.32
CA ILE A 52 -17.77 26.45 0.14
C ILE A 52 -18.15 25.30 -0.79
N THR A 53 -19.41 25.23 -1.20
CA THR A 53 -19.90 24.18 -2.11
C THR A 53 -19.21 24.26 -3.47
N SER A 54 -19.11 25.45 -4.05
CA SER A 54 -18.41 25.65 -5.33
C SER A 54 -16.93 25.28 -5.21
N ASP A 55 -16.26 25.74 -4.15
CA ASP A 55 -14.85 25.50 -3.92
C ASP A 55 -14.52 24.00 -3.77
N VAL A 56 -15.29 23.28 -2.94
CA VAL A 56 -15.15 21.82 -2.79
C VAL A 56 -15.37 21.10 -4.12
N LEU A 57 -16.36 21.53 -4.92
CA LEU A 57 -16.61 20.93 -6.23
C LEU A 57 -15.44 21.13 -7.19
N ASP A 58 -14.82 22.31 -7.20
CA ASP A 58 -13.67 22.60 -8.05
C ASP A 58 -12.41 21.83 -7.61
N HIS A 59 -12.18 21.70 -6.30
CA HIS A 59 -11.15 20.80 -5.77
C HIS A 59 -11.39 19.35 -6.18
N TYR A 60 -12.63 18.84 -6.06
CA TYR A 60 -12.96 17.46 -6.44
C TYR A 60 -12.74 17.19 -7.95
N ARG A 61 -13.05 18.16 -8.81
CA ARG A 61 -12.75 18.09 -10.25
C ARG A 61 -11.24 18.02 -10.48
N THR A 62 -10.50 18.90 -9.82
CA THR A 62 -9.03 18.95 -9.91
C THR A 62 -8.40 17.63 -9.45
N TYR A 63 -8.83 17.07 -8.33
CA TYR A 63 -8.32 15.79 -7.82
C TYR A 63 -8.61 14.63 -8.76
N SER A 64 -9.77 14.63 -9.43
CA SER A 64 -10.10 13.63 -10.45
C SER A 64 -9.18 13.72 -11.68
N LEU A 65 -8.69 14.91 -12.01
CA LEU A 65 -7.71 15.09 -13.09
C LEU A 65 -6.32 14.62 -12.66
N ILE A 66 -5.89 14.95 -11.43
CA ILE A 66 -4.60 14.54 -10.84
C ILE A 66 -4.54 13.03 -10.65
N GLU A 67 -5.65 12.38 -10.26
CA GLU A 67 -5.74 10.93 -10.07
C GLU A 67 -5.21 10.13 -11.27
N ARG A 68 -5.49 10.59 -12.48
CA ARG A 68 -5.03 9.95 -13.72
C ARG A 68 -3.51 9.92 -13.82
N LEU A 69 -2.83 10.94 -13.27
CA LEU A 69 -1.37 11.02 -13.22
C LEU A 69 -0.81 10.19 -12.05
N LEU A 70 -1.53 10.08 -10.93
CA LEU A 70 -1.14 9.26 -9.78
C LEU A 70 -1.10 7.76 -10.09
N HIS A 71 -1.76 7.31 -11.16
CA HIS A 71 -1.62 5.96 -11.68
C HIS A 71 -0.23 5.65 -12.25
N SER A 72 0.59 6.67 -12.51
CA SER A 72 1.98 6.52 -12.93
C SER A 72 2.76 7.70 -12.36
N PRO A 73 3.20 7.63 -11.09
CA PRO A 73 3.76 8.79 -10.38
C PRO A 73 4.94 9.44 -11.09
N ILE A 74 5.74 8.67 -11.83
CA ILE A 74 6.82 9.19 -12.69
C ILE A 74 6.29 10.23 -13.68
N LYS A 75 5.10 10.02 -14.27
CA LYS A 75 4.47 11.01 -15.16
C LYS A 75 4.05 12.27 -14.44
N LEU A 76 3.64 12.20 -13.17
CA LEU A 76 3.32 13.39 -12.38
C LEU A 76 4.60 14.21 -12.09
N ILE A 77 5.75 13.56 -12.01
CA ILE A 77 7.05 14.22 -11.83
C ILE A 77 7.53 14.84 -13.14
N GLU A 78 7.33 14.16 -14.27
CA GLU A 78 7.81 14.59 -15.59
C GLU A 78 6.86 15.56 -16.32
N GLN A 79 5.54 15.46 -16.11
CA GLN A 79 4.54 16.24 -16.85
C GLN A 79 4.10 17.49 -16.08
N SER A 80 4.32 18.66 -16.69
CA SER A 80 4.05 20.00 -16.13
C SER A 80 2.58 20.45 -16.17
N CYS A 81 1.62 19.55 -16.41
CA CYS A 81 0.21 19.94 -16.56
C CYS A 81 -0.38 20.57 -15.29
N PHE A 82 0.18 20.23 -14.12
CA PHE A 82 -0.11 20.89 -12.85
C PHE A 82 1.17 21.50 -12.30
N GLN A 83 1.16 22.81 -12.06
CA GLN A 83 2.21 23.45 -11.30
C GLN A 83 1.96 23.19 -9.81
N LEU A 84 2.53 22.10 -9.30
CA LEU A 84 2.47 21.71 -7.88
C LEU A 84 3.83 21.97 -7.23
N GLU A 85 3.81 22.51 -6.02
CA GLU A 85 5.01 22.55 -5.19
C GLU A 85 5.49 21.13 -4.85
N PRO A 86 6.81 20.88 -4.74
CA PRO A 86 7.34 19.55 -4.44
C PRO A 86 6.72 18.93 -3.19
N GLU A 87 6.57 19.71 -2.11
CA GLU A 87 5.97 19.26 -0.85
C GLU A 87 4.50 18.85 -1.02
N THR A 88 3.74 19.65 -1.79
CA THR A 88 2.33 19.35 -2.11
C THR A 88 2.23 18.08 -2.96
N ARG A 89 3.13 17.90 -3.93
CA ARG A 89 3.17 16.69 -4.76
C ARG A 89 3.45 15.45 -3.92
N ASP A 90 4.43 15.52 -3.02
CA ASP A 90 4.81 14.40 -2.17
C ASP A 90 3.67 14.04 -1.21
N LEU A 91 3.00 15.05 -0.63
CA LEU A 91 1.79 14.88 0.18
C LEU A 91 0.67 14.15 -0.60
N ILE A 92 0.38 14.60 -1.82
CA ILE A 92 -0.67 14.00 -2.67
C ILE A 92 -0.33 12.55 -2.99
N ILE A 93 0.92 12.26 -3.37
CA ILE A 93 1.36 10.90 -3.69
C ILE A 93 1.25 10.01 -2.46
N GLU A 94 1.80 10.43 -1.31
CA GLU A 94 1.75 9.68 -0.06
C GLU A 94 0.31 9.38 0.36
N LYS A 95 -0.55 10.41 0.39
CA LYS A 95 -1.95 10.28 0.79
C LYS A 95 -2.74 9.43 -0.21
N TYR A 96 -2.49 9.56 -1.51
CA TYR A 96 -3.13 8.73 -2.52
C TYR A 96 -2.72 7.28 -2.45
N TYR A 97 -1.50 6.96 -2.03
CA TYR A 97 -1.04 5.59 -1.83
C TYR A 97 -1.21 5.09 -0.39
N SER A 98 -1.74 5.91 0.51
CA SER A 98 -2.05 5.46 1.87
C SER A 98 -2.98 4.25 1.86
N ILE A 99 -2.65 3.27 2.71
CA ILE A 99 -3.41 2.03 2.88
C ILE A 99 -3.76 1.86 4.36
N ASP A 100 -5.02 1.53 4.61
CA ASP A 100 -5.54 1.24 5.93
C ASP A 100 -5.22 -0.22 6.30
N ASP A 101 -4.77 -0.43 7.53
CA ASP A 101 -4.31 -1.74 7.99
C ASP A 101 -5.44 -2.78 8.01
N ALA A 102 -6.68 -2.37 8.34
CA ALA A 102 -7.82 -3.28 8.33
C ALA A 102 -8.21 -3.66 6.89
N VAL A 103 -8.15 -2.71 5.95
CA VAL A 103 -8.37 -2.98 4.53
C VAL A 103 -7.27 -3.88 3.96
N ALA A 104 -6.00 -3.60 4.26
CA ALA A 104 -4.87 -4.43 3.86
C ALA A 104 -5.02 -5.88 4.36
N ARG A 105 -5.45 -6.06 5.62
CA ARG A 105 -5.70 -7.36 6.22
C ARG A 105 -6.74 -8.20 5.45
N GLU A 106 -7.80 -7.58 4.97
CA GLU A 106 -8.86 -8.26 4.20
C GLU A 106 -8.47 -8.55 2.76
N ILE A 107 -7.63 -7.68 2.15
CA ILE A 107 -7.10 -7.89 0.81
C ILE A 107 -6.13 -9.07 0.77
N LEU A 108 -5.34 -9.28 1.83
CA LEU A 108 -4.38 -10.38 1.90
C LEU A 108 -5.05 -11.76 1.76
N GLY A 109 -4.41 -12.65 0.99
CA GLY A 109 -4.92 -13.99 0.72
C GLY A 109 -6.04 -14.04 -0.32
N LYS A 110 -6.47 -12.90 -0.85
CA LYS A 110 -7.42 -12.81 -1.97
C LYS A 110 -6.68 -12.59 -3.28
N LYS A 111 -7.20 -13.16 -4.36
CA LYS A 111 -6.64 -12.94 -5.70
C LYS A 111 -6.92 -11.50 -6.14
N LEU A 112 -5.87 -10.77 -6.56
CA LEU A 112 -5.93 -9.38 -7.05
C LEU A 112 -6.61 -9.24 -8.42
N SER A 113 -7.87 -9.68 -8.49
CA SER A 113 -8.66 -9.83 -9.71
C SER A 113 -9.70 -8.72 -9.85
N SER A 114 -10.15 -8.48 -11.08
CA SER A 114 -11.26 -7.56 -11.35
C SER A 114 -12.59 -8.05 -10.76
N ARG A 115 -12.73 -9.35 -10.50
CA ARG A 115 -13.89 -9.91 -9.78
C ARG A 115 -13.88 -9.45 -8.33
N TYR A 116 -12.79 -9.72 -7.61
CA TYR A 116 -12.69 -9.35 -6.20
C TYR A 116 -12.83 -7.84 -5.97
N ARG A 117 -12.37 -7.01 -6.92
CA ARG A 117 -12.63 -5.56 -6.92
C ARG A 117 -14.12 -5.20 -6.81
N LYS A 118 -15.01 -5.97 -7.44
CA LYS A 118 -16.46 -5.75 -7.40
C LYS A 118 -17.09 -6.19 -6.08
N ASP A 119 -16.42 -7.06 -5.33
CA ASP A 119 -16.90 -7.64 -4.08
C ASP A 119 -16.33 -6.90 -2.84
N LEU A 120 -15.80 -5.68 -3.03
CA LEU A 120 -15.21 -4.88 -1.94
C LEU A 120 -16.26 -4.25 -1.00
N ASP A 121 -17.55 -4.42 -1.29
CA ASP A 121 -18.65 -3.99 -0.40
C ASP A 121 -18.54 -4.68 0.97
N GLU A 122 -18.25 -6.00 1.00
CA GLU A 122 -18.05 -6.75 2.26
C GLU A 122 -16.85 -6.22 3.06
N VAL A 123 -15.77 -5.81 2.36
CA VAL A 123 -14.58 -5.24 3.01
C VAL A 123 -14.91 -3.87 3.61
N ALA A 124 -15.66 -3.04 2.89
CA ALA A 124 -16.10 -1.74 3.37
C ALA A 124 -16.98 -1.87 4.62
N GLU A 125 -17.93 -2.79 4.63
CA GLU A 125 -18.79 -3.08 5.79
C GLU A 125 -17.97 -3.55 7.00
N LYS A 126 -17.02 -4.48 6.79
CA LYS A 126 -16.25 -5.07 7.87
C LYS A 126 -15.24 -4.11 8.50
N THR A 127 -14.63 -3.25 7.70
CA THR A 127 -13.58 -2.31 8.15
C THR A 127 -14.14 -0.96 8.58
N GLY A 128 -15.36 -0.62 8.15
CA GLY A 128 -15.93 0.72 8.31
C GLY A 128 -15.34 1.77 7.36
N VAL A 129 -14.41 1.38 6.49
CA VAL A 129 -13.82 2.28 5.48
C VAL A 129 -14.79 2.39 4.30
N LYS A 130 -15.02 3.61 3.80
CA LYS A 130 -15.92 3.83 2.66
C LYS A 130 -15.45 3.04 1.44
N LEU A 131 -16.41 2.44 0.72
CA LEU A 131 -16.18 1.62 -0.47
C LEU A 131 -15.29 2.28 -1.53
N LYS A 132 -15.46 3.59 -1.77
CA LYS A 132 -14.62 4.34 -2.72
C LYS A 132 -13.15 4.31 -2.31
N SER A 133 -12.84 4.43 -1.01
CA SER A 133 -11.48 4.34 -0.48
C SER A 133 -10.95 2.91 -0.54
N CYS A 134 -11.76 1.90 -0.16
CA CYS A 134 -11.38 0.49 -0.30
C CYS A 134 -10.99 0.15 -1.75
N ARG A 135 -11.77 0.64 -2.74
CA ARG A 135 -11.48 0.47 -4.18
C ARG A 135 -10.19 1.15 -4.60
N ARG A 136 -9.90 2.37 -4.12
CA ARG A 136 -8.61 3.06 -4.38
C ARG A 136 -7.45 2.25 -3.83
N GLN A 137 -7.52 1.85 -2.56
CA GLN A 137 -6.47 1.10 -1.88
C GLN A 137 -6.19 -0.23 -2.60
N PHE A 138 -7.24 -0.97 -2.98
CA PHE A 138 -7.11 -2.20 -3.76
C PHE A 138 -6.45 -1.96 -5.14
N ASP A 139 -6.83 -0.90 -5.85
CA ASP A 139 -6.20 -0.58 -7.14
C ASP A 139 -4.72 -0.24 -6.98
N ASN A 140 -4.36 0.48 -5.92
CA ASN A 140 -2.98 0.79 -5.63
C ASN A 140 -2.17 -0.49 -5.34
N VAL A 141 -2.69 -1.39 -4.51
CA VAL A 141 -2.08 -2.72 -4.27
C VAL A 141 -1.87 -3.45 -5.60
N LYS A 142 -2.92 -3.54 -6.43
CA LYS A 142 -2.86 -4.23 -7.71
C LYS A 142 -1.86 -3.60 -8.68
N ARG A 143 -1.78 -2.27 -8.70
CA ARG A 143 -0.86 -1.51 -9.56
C ARG A 143 0.58 -1.73 -9.13
N ILE A 144 0.87 -1.63 -7.83
CA ILE A 144 2.19 -1.86 -7.28
C ILE A 144 2.63 -3.30 -7.50
N PHE A 145 1.76 -4.26 -7.18
CA PHE A 145 2.02 -5.69 -7.39
C PHE A 145 2.48 -5.98 -8.82
N LYS A 146 1.69 -5.54 -9.82
CA LYS A 146 2.04 -5.73 -11.23
C LYS A 146 3.32 -5.04 -11.67
N ALA A 147 3.68 -3.93 -11.01
CA ALA A 147 4.86 -3.17 -11.38
C ALA A 147 6.14 -3.81 -10.86
N VAL A 148 6.08 -4.59 -9.77
CA VAL A 148 7.28 -5.07 -9.07
C VAL A 148 7.37 -6.59 -8.91
N GLU A 149 6.31 -7.36 -9.17
CA GLU A 149 6.30 -8.82 -8.96
C GLU A 149 7.37 -9.57 -9.77
N GLU A 150 7.74 -9.05 -10.95
CA GLU A 150 8.76 -9.63 -11.84
C GLU A 150 10.08 -8.84 -11.83
N LEU A 151 10.25 -7.87 -10.93
CA LEU A 151 11.49 -7.09 -10.86
C LEU A 151 12.50 -7.75 -9.92
N PRO A 152 13.77 -7.88 -10.33
CA PRO A 152 14.82 -8.33 -9.43
C PRO A 152 15.15 -7.23 -8.40
N GLY A 153 15.85 -7.64 -7.35
CA GLY A 153 16.36 -6.79 -6.31
C GLY A 153 15.38 -6.58 -5.16
N ASN A 154 15.65 -5.53 -4.38
CA ASN A 154 14.88 -5.21 -3.20
C ASN A 154 13.51 -4.60 -3.57
N ILE A 155 12.43 -5.29 -3.22
CA ILE A 155 11.07 -4.87 -3.59
C ILE A 155 10.72 -3.51 -2.97
N THR A 156 11.11 -3.26 -1.72
CA THR A 156 10.85 -1.97 -1.07
C THR A 156 11.49 -0.81 -1.84
N ASN A 157 12.74 -0.96 -2.28
CA ASN A 157 13.43 0.05 -3.09
C ASN A 157 12.78 0.23 -4.46
N ASN A 158 12.40 -0.87 -5.13
CA ASN A 158 11.70 -0.81 -6.41
C ASN A 158 10.39 -0.02 -6.29
N ILE A 159 9.61 -0.25 -5.23
CA ILE A 159 8.36 0.47 -4.97
C ILE A 159 8.64 1.96 -4.69
N LYS A 160 9.63 2.28 -3.84
CA LYS A 160 9.99 3.68 -3.54
C LYS A 160 10.34 4.45 -4.83
N GLN A 161 11.16 3.86 -5.69
CA GLN A 161 11.63 4.51 -6.91
C GLN A 161 10.53 4.67 -7.96
N LEU A 162 9.69 3.65 -8.15
CA LEU A 162 8.64 3.68 -9.19
C LEU A 162 7.42 4.52 -8.80
N PHE A 163 7.10 4.58 -7.50
CA PHE A 163 5.89 5.23 -7.01
C PHE A 163 6.16 6.52 -6.24
N ASN A 164 7.41 6.81 -5.90
CA ASN A 164 7.84 8.01 -5.19
C ASN A 164 7.14 8.18 -3.82
N ILE A 165 6.92 7.07 -3.12
CA ILE A 165 6.27 7.02 -1.80
C ILE A 165 7.30 6.88 -0.66
N PRO A 166 6.95 7.29 0.58
CA PRO A 166 7.82 7.11 1.74
C PRO A 166 8.16 5.66 2.01
N GLU A 167 9.32 5.44 2.66
CA GLU A 167 9.86 4.12 2.92
C GLU A 167 8.92 3.23 3.75
N GLU A 168 8.31 3.77 4.79
CA GLU A 168 7.40 2.99 5.66
C GLU A 168 6.16 2.50 4.89
N LEU A 169 5.64 3.31 3.96
CA LEU A 169 4.53 2.92 3.10
C LEU A 169 4.99 1.88 2.07
N ALA A 170 6.20 2.04 1.50
CA ALA A 170 6.79 1.06 0.60
C ALA A 170 7.02 -0.30 1.27
N LYS A 171 7.43 -0.35 2.54
CA LYS A 171 7.56 -1.60 3.32
C LYS A 171 6.21 -2.31 3.46
N LYS A 172 5.13 -1.57 3.76
CA LYS A 172 3.77 -2.15 3.83
C LYS A 172 3.38 -2.78 2.50
N TYR A 173 3.60 -2.07 1.39
CA TYR A 173 3.31 -2.62 0.06
C TYR A 173 4.20 -3.82 -0.29
N ALA A 174 5.50 -3.75 0.00
CA ALA A 174 6.43 -4.85 -0.23
C ALA A 174 5.99 -6.12 0.49
N SER A 175 5.54 -5.99 1.74
CA SER A 175 4.96 -7.09 2.53
C SER A 175 3.73 -7.70 1.86
N ILE A 176 2.82 -6.86 1.35
CA ILE A 176 1.62 -7.33 0.64
C ILE A 176 1.99 -8.07 -0.64
N VAL A 177 2.93 -7.53 -1.42
CA VAL A 177 3.42 -8.16 -2.65
C VAL A 177 4.07 -9.50 -2.34
N PHE A 178 5.00 -9.53 -1.38
CA PHE A 178 5.71 -10.73 -0.95
C PHE A 178 4.74 -11.86 -0.55
N LEU A 179 3.80 -11.56 0.36
CA LEU A 179 2.79 -12.53 0.81
C LEU A 179 1.89 -13.02 -0.34
N ALA A 180 1.59 -12.16 -1.31
CA ALA A 180 0.79 -12.51 -2.48
C ALA A 180 1.57 -13.39 -3.47
N CYS A 181 2.83 -13.08 -3.77
CA CYS A 181 3.70 -13.86 -4.65
C CYS A 181 3.92 -15.28 -4.11
N LEU A 182 4.21 -15.40 -2.81
CA LEU A 182 4.39 -16.69 -2.14
C LEU A 182 3.07 -17.39 -1.79
N ARG A 183 1.92 -16.77 -2.05
CA ARG A 183 0.57 -17.31 -1.83
C ARG A 183 0.34 -17.76 -0.38
N PHE A 184 0.75 -16.94 0.59
CA PHE A 184 0.51 -17.21 2.00
C PHE A 184 -0.99 -17.31 2.30
N GLU A 185 -1.38 -18.38 3.00
CA GLU A 185 -2.78 -18.62 3.38
C GLU A 185 -3.18 -17.82 4.64
N THR A 186 -3.42 -16.52 4.50
CA THR A 186 -3.74 -15.62 5.63
C THR A 186 -5.22 -15.64 6.05
N SER A 187 -6.09 -16.30 5.28
CA SER A 187 -7.55 -16.30 5.46
C SER A 187 -8.10 -17.48 6.27
N LYS A 188 -7.25 -18.40 6.74
CA LYS A 188 -7.70 -19.54 7.57
C LYS A 188 -8.31 -19.04 8.88
N LYS A 189 -9.38 -19.69 9.36
CA LYS A 189 -10.06 -19.36 10.63
C LYS A 189 -9.08 -19.20 11.80
N LYS A 190 -8.11 -20.10 11.91
CA LYS A 190 -7.07 -20.06 12.96
C LYS A 190 -6.13 -18.87 12.89
N LEU A 191 -6.13 -18.07 11.82
CA LEU A 191 -5.29 -16.89 11.62
C LEU A 191 -6.11 -15.58 11.60
N GLN A 192 -7.42 -15.65 11.81
CA GLN A 192 -8.29 -14.47 11.77
C GLN A 192 -8.03 -13.48 12.91
N TYR A 193 -7.43 -13.94 14.01
CA TYR A 193 -7.05 -13.07 15.13
C TYR A 193 -5.85 -12.17 14.82
N LEU A 194 -5.07 -12.50 13.78
CA LEU A 194 -3.89 -11.72 13.40
C LEU A 194 -4.32 -10.44 12.67
N SER A 195 -3.78 -9.30 13.09
CA SER A 195 -3.89 -8.02 12.42
C SER A 195 -2.98 -7.95 11.18
N PHE A 196 -3.11 -6.88 10.38
CA PHE A 196 -2.14 -6.62 9.32
C PHE A 196 -0.74 -6.38 9.89
N ASN A 197 -0.62 -5.70 11.03
CA ASN A 197 0.68 -5.42 11.65
C ASN A 197 1.41 -6.69 12.09
N ASP A 198 0.70 -7.72 12.56
CA ASP A 198 1.30 -9.02 12.89
C ASP A 198 1.85 -9.71 11.62
N LEU A 199 1.06 -9.70 10.54
CA LEU A 199 1.47 -10.27 9.25
C LEU A 199 2.60 -9.48 8.61
N PHE A 200 2.58 -8.15 8.73
CA PHE A 200 3.61 -7.23 8.29
C PHE A 200 4.93 -7.55 8.99
N ALA A 201 4.96 -7.54 10.32
CA ALA A 201 6.16 -7.85 11.09
C ALA A 201 6.73 -9.24 10.75
N CYS A 202 5.85 -10.24 10.64
CA CYS A 202 6.24 -11.59 10.23
C CYS A 202 6.85 -11.60 8.82
N SER A 203 6.20 -10.97 7.84
CA SER A 203 6.71 -10.92 6.46
C SER A 203 8.03 -10.18 6.35
N GLN A 204 8.22 -9.09 7.10
CA GLN A 204 9.48 -8.35 7.13
C GLN A 204 10.61 -9.22 7.69
N ALA A 205 10.37 -9.97 8.78
CA ALA A 205 11.35 -10.92 9.30
C ALA A 205 11.72 -11.98 8.25
N VAL A 206 10.72 -12.55 7.57
CA VAL A 206 10.96 -13.56 6.53
C VAL A 206 11.78 -12.99 5.36
N MET A 207 11.44 -11.79 4.90
CA MET A 207 12.16 -11.10 3.81
C MET A 207 13.58 -10.68 4.19
N ILE A 208 13.91 -10.57 5.47
CA ILE A 208 15.26 -10.20 5.92
C ILE A 208 16.14 -11.43 6.08
N TYR A 209 15.60 -12.50 6.67
CA TYR A 209 16.40 -13.64 7.13
C TYR A 209 16.28 -14.89 6.24
N TRP A 210 15.22 -15.02 5.44
CA TRP A 210 14.88 -16.27 4.76
C TRP A 210 14.58 -16.12 3.26
N THR A 211 14.94 -15.00 2.66
CA THR A 211 14.96 -14.81 1.20
C THR A 211 16.39 -14.66 0.72
N TYR A 212 16.62 -14.91 -0.58
CA TYR A 212 17.93 -14.66 -1.16
C TYR A 212 18.23 -13.18 -1.18
N THR A 213 19.40 -12.81 -0.68
CA THR A 213 19.93 -11.46 -0.76
C THR A 213 20.93 -11.35 -1.90
N TYR A 214 21.30 -10.11 -2.26
CA TYR A 214 22.36 -9.83 -3.22
C TYR A 214 23.66 -10.62 -2.94
N GLN A 215 23.99 -10.85 -1.67
CA GLN A 215 25.20 -11.57 -1.27
C GLN A 215 25.17 -13.06 -1.67
N HIS A 216 23.97 -13.65 -1.77
CA HIS A 216 23.79 -15.07 -2.10
C HIS A 216 23.66 -15.31 -3.60
N SER A 217 22.98 -14.41 -4.33
CA SER A 217 22.54 -14.67 -5.72
C SER A 217 22.96 -13.60 -6.74
N GLY A 218 23.76 -12.59 -6.34
CA GLY A 218 24.18 -11.52 -7.24
C GLY A 218 23.03 -10.57 -7.62
N PRO A 219 23.14 -9.80 -8.71
CA PRO A 219 22.19 -8.73 -9.07
C PRO A 219 20.80 -9.20 -9.52
N GLU A 220 20.63 -10.49 -9.84
CA GLU A 220 19.39 -11.08 -10.34
C GLU A 220 18.57 -11.79 -9.23
N TYR A 221 18.83 -11.47 -7.97
CA TYR A 221 18.04 -12.03 -6.86
C TYR A 221 16.62 -11.47 -6.85
N TYR A 222 15.67 -12.25 -6.34
CA TYR A 222 14.28 -11.83 -6.19
C TYR A 222 13.88 -11.91 -4.72
N ASP A 223 13.48 -10.78 -4.11
CA ASP A 223 12.94 -10.74 -2.73
C ASP A 223 11.65 -11.58 -2.58
N THR A 224 11.01 -11.97 -3.68
CA THR A 224 9.85 -12.87 -3.71
C THR A 224 10.22 -14.35 -3.70
N GLU A 225 11.51 -14.69 -3.71
CA GLU A 225 12.00 -16.07 -3.65
C GLU A 225 12.55 -16.41 -2.26
N MET A 226 12.04 -17.51 -1.70
CA MET A 226 12.49 -18.07 -0.44
C MET A 226 13.83 -18.80 -0.62
N ASP A 227 14.67 -18.76 0.40
CA ASP A 227 15.86 -19.58 0.46
C ASP A 227 15.48 -21.09 0.44
N LYS A 228 16.06 -21.82 -0.51
CA LYS A 228 15.86 -23.25 -0.68
C LYS A 228 16.34 -24.05 0.53
N GLU A 229 17.44 -23.64 1.20
CA GLU A 229 17.90 -24.33 2.40
C GLU A 229 16.88 -24.20 3.53
N PHE A 230 16.38 -22.99 3.76
CA PHE A 230 15.28 -22.75 4.69
C PHE A 230 14.04 -23.60 4.37
N LEU A 231 13.65 -23.73 3.10
CA LEU A 231 12.49 -24.55 2.71
C LEU A 231 12.71 -26.05 2.99
N LEU A 232 13.94 -26.54 2.85
CA LEU A 232 14.30 -27.93 3.20
C LEU A 232 14.19 -28.14 4.71
N ASP A 233 14.78 -27.25 5.51
CA ASP A 233 14.72 -27.30 6.97
C ASP A 233 13.27 -27.24 7.47
N LEU A 234 12.45 -26.37 6.89
CA LEU A 234 11.03 -26.23 7.23
C LEU A 234 10.24 -27.53 6.97
N ARG A 235 10.58 -28.28 5.92
CA ARG A 235 9.95 -29.57 5.61
C ARG A 235 10.27 -30.60 6.69
N GLU A 236 11.51 -30.63 7.18
CA GLU A 236 11.91 -31.52 8.26
C GLU A 236 11.18 -31.19 9.57
N LEU A 237 11.07 -29.90 9.90
CA LEU A 237 10.32 -29.41 11.06
C LEU A 237 8.84 -29.79 11.00
N ARG A 238 8.22 -29.73 9.82
CA ARG A 238 6.80 -30.10 9.65
C ARG A 238 6.54 -31.57 10.00
N CYS A 239 7.47 -32.47 9.66
CA CYS A 239 7.37 -33.88 10.04
C CYS A 239 7.43 -34.10 11.57
N LEU A 240 8.01 -33.16 12.33
CA LEU A 240 8.04 -33.19 13.79
C LEU A 240 6.72 -32.71 14.40
N LEU A 241 6.03 -31.76 13.76
CA LEU A 241 4.71 -31.29 14.21
C LEU A 241 3.63 -32.38 14.11
N ASP A 242 3.70 -33.24 13.10
CA ASP A 242 2.79 -34.39 12.95
C ASP A 242 3.02 -35.47 14.03
N LYS A 243 4.16 -35.44 14.73
CA LYS A 243 4.53 -36.33 15.83
C LYS A 243 4.31 -35.68 17.20
N GLU A 244 3.15 -35.04 17.37
CA GLU A 244 2.77 -34.22 18.53
C GLU A 244 3.03 -34.87 19.92
N LYS A 245 3.10 -36.21 20.00
CA LYS A 245 3.39 -36.96 21.23
C LYS A 245 4.87 -37.06 21.60
N GLU A 246 5.80 -36.83 20.67
CA GLU A 246 7.27 -36.85 20.87
C GLU A 246 7.86 -35.45 21.10
N ILE A 247 7.04 -34.40 21.00
CA ILE A 247 7.35 -32.95 21.13
C ILE A 247 7.93 -32.53 22.49
N LYS A 248 8.01 -33.44 23.49
CA LYS A 248 8.63 -33.14 24.81
C LYS A 248 10.15 -32.92 24.77
N HIS A 249 10.81 -33.12 23.62
CA HIS A 249 12.26 -32.93 23.44
C HIS A 249 12.67 -31.74 22.56
N LEU A 250 11.74 -30.82 22.25
CA LEU A 250 11.95 -29.64 21.40
C LEU A 250 12.97 -28.55 21.84
N PRO A 251 13.42 -28.40 23.11
CA PRO A 251 14.27 -27.27 23.50
C PRO A 251 15.59 -27.16 22.70
N LYS A 252 16.11 -28.27 22.16
CA LYS A 252 17.36 -28.26 21.39
C LYS A 252 17.20 -27.76 19.95
N ILE A 253 16.11 -28.11 19.27
CA ILE A 253 15.89 -27.74 17.86
C ILE A 253 15.46 -26.28 17.75
N GLU A 254 14.65 -25.82 18.70
CA GLU A 254 14.24 -24.41 18.80
C GLU A 254 15.45 -23.49 18.94
N THR A 255 16.46 -23.90 19.73
CA THR A 255 17.67 -23.10 19.97
C THR A 255 18.58 -23.01 18.74
N ASP A 256 18.72 -24.11 17.97
CA ASP A 256 19.61 -24.15 16.80
C ASP A 256 18.96 -23.54 15.54
N PHE A 257 17.64 -23.72 15.35
CA PHE A 257 16.91 -23.08 14.25
C PHE A 257 16.80 -21.56 14.45
N ILE A 258 16.49 -21.11 15.67
CA ILE A 258 16.49 -19.68 16.02
C ILE A 258 17.92 -19.13 15.90
N ARG A 259 18.95 -19.83 16.39
CA ARG A 259 20.33 -19.35 16.23
C ARG A 259 20.75 -19.20 14.77
N LYS A 260 20.49 -20.19 13.92
CA LYS A 260 20.81 -20.12 12.49
C LYS A 260 19.98 -19.09 11.72
N SER A 261 18.73 -18.86 12.14
CA SER A 261 17.82 -17.92 11.47
C SER A 261 18.06 -16.46 11.83
N PHE A 262 18.81 -16.17 12.90
CA PHE A 262 19.06 -14.82 13.40
C PHE A 262 20.57 -14.49 13.53
N SER A 263 21.45 -15.34 12.98
CA SER A 263 22.90 -15.13 12.89
C SER A 263 23.31 -14.81 11.46
#